data_AF-A0A6N7M0H0-F1
#
_entry.id   AF-A0A6N7M0H0-F1
#
_cell.length_a   1.000
_cell.length_b   1.000
_cell.length_c   1.000
_cell.angle_alpha   90.00
_cell.angle_beta   90.00
_cell.angle_gamma   90.00
#
_symmetry.space_group_name_H-M   'P 1'
#
loop_
_entity.id
_entity.type
_entity.pdbx_description
1 polymer ?
#
loop_
_entity_poly.entity_id
_entity_poly.type
_entity_poly.pdbx_seq_one_letter_code
_entity_poly.pdbx_strand_id
1 'polypeptide(L)'
;MKTRTLVVFGLAMGMVVACLGIATAAFTPVSSKSVTAEIEFTELPSGTMTADLYNHDGTSAPEISWTGVTLGVTEWKAADQYIEVTNTYNKTGWGIQIYTDNLPSGTTEYNPAGLIATDDEKSVLPLTWRIMGEKVISGSDELDIQEVPDPVDPDKHHLQPAKDAGKVYYPWLWMKDASTPEIPELYTEAFVNGEDYVTVWNETGVHHAEGPLDYYASPSPNYVYIGARFTTATTPRIYRTSKLTVELFWQ
;
A
#
# COMPACT_ATOMS: atom_id res chain seq x y z
N MET A 1 -24.89 52.83 38.93
CA MET A 1 -25.74 51.63 38.77
C MET A 1 -25.00 50.43 39.33
N LYS A 2 -25.56 49.84 40.39
CA LYS A 2 -25.30 48.45 40.81
C LYS A 2 -25.94 47.52 39.78
N THR A 3 -25.29 46.39 39.44
CA THR A 3 -25.82 45.02 39.58
C THR A 3 -24.64 44.02 39.54
N ARG A 4 -24.60 43.11 40.52
CA ARG A 4 -23.72 41.92 40.61
C ARG A 4 -24.52 40.70 40.12
N THR A 5 -23.89 39.71 39.47
CA THR A 5 -24.30 38.27 39.47
C THR A 5 -23.11 37.42 38.98
N LEU A 6 -22.42 36.61 39.81
CA LEU A 6 -22.67 35.20 40.23
C LEU A 6 -22.23 34.17 39.14
N VAL A 7 -21.02 33.58 39.22
CA VAL A 7 -20.64 32.24 39.78
C VAL A 7 -21.44 31.06 39.21
N VAL A 8 -20.75 30.07 38.60
CA VAL A 8 -20.84 28.63 38.94
C VAL A 8 -19.51 27.93 38.60
N PHE A 9 -18.87 27.36 39.63
CA PHE A 9 -17.87 26.29 39.52
C PHE A 9 -18.62 24.96 39.30
N GLY A 10 -18.34 24.26 38.21
CA GLY A 10 -18.79 22.89 37.98
C GLY A 10 -17.69 21.90 38.37
N LEU A 11 -17.70 21.48 39.64
CA LEU A 11 -16.87 20.39 40.15
C LEU A 11 -17.60 19.07 39.83
N ALA A 12 -17.15 18.33 38.82
CA ALA A 12 -17.67 17.00 38.54
C ALA A 12 -16.90 15.97 39.39
N MET A 13 -17.52 15.55 40.49
CA MET A 13 -17.04 14.47 41.34
C MET A 13 -17.96 13.25 41.18
N GLY A 14 -17.35 12.12 40.79
CA GLY A 14 -17.81 10.78 41.12
C GLY A 14 -18.55 10.02 40.00
N MET A 15 -17.94 8.94 39.51
CA MET A 15 -18.23 7.60 40.03
C MET A 15 -17.17 6.61 39.49
N VAL A 16 -16.35 6.05 40.37
CA VAL A 16 -15.52 4.87 40.06
C VAL A 16 -16.39 3.66 40.38
N VAL A 17 -16.89 3.00 39.33
CA VAL A 17 -17.46 1.66 39.43
C VAL A 17 -16.34 0.68 39.10
N ALA A 18 -15.78 0.07 40.14
CA ALA A 18 -14.86 -1.05 40.00
C ALA A 18 -15.67 -2.32 39.72
N CYS A 19 -15.76 -2.72 38.45
CA CYS A 19 -16.15 -4.08 38.07
C CYS A 19 -14.87 -4.92 37.93
N LEU A 20 -14.63 -5.76 38.93
CA LEU A 20 -13.66 -6.86 38.83
C LEU A 20 -14.26 -7.92 37.89
N GLY A 21 -13.82 -7.89 36.64
CA GLY A 21 -14.10 -8.90 35.61
C GLY A 21 -12.80 -9.55 35.16
N ILE A 22 -12.78 -10.87 35.19
CA ILE A 22 -11.65 -11.73 34.85
C ILE A 22 -11.37 -11.60 33.34
N ALA A 23 -10.09 -11.48 32.98
CA ALA A 23 -9.63 -11.23 31.63
C ALA A 23 -9.97 -12.38 30.66
N THR A 24 -10.66 -12.05 29.58
CA THR A 24 -10.44 -12.63 28.26
C THR A 24 -9.99 -11.48 27.37
N ALA A 25 -8.79 -11.55 26.81
CA ALA A 25 -8.19 -10.48 26.01
C ALA A 25 -9.02 -10.22 24.75
N ALA A 26 -9.93 -9.25 24.83
CA ALA A 26 -10.52 -8.59 23.68
C ALA A 26 -9.67 -7.36 23.40
N PHE A 27 -8.96 -7.34 22.27
CA PHE A 27 -8.25 -6.15 21.84
C PHE A 27 -9.28 -5.07 21.48
N THR A 28 -9.13 -3.90 22.10
CA THR A 28 -9.87 -2.69 21.73
C THR A 28 -9.07 -1.98 20.64
N PRO A 29 -9.63 -1.73 19.45
CA PRO A 29 -8.94 -0.93 18.43
C PRO A 29 -8.70 0.48 19.00
N VAL A 30 -7.42 0.88 19.04
CA VAL A 30 -6.96 2.13 19.67
C VAL A 30 -7.19 3.34 18.73
N SER A 31 -7.24 3.11 17.41
CA SER A 31 -7.72 4.05 16.39
C SER A 31 -7.84 3.34 15.03
N SER A 32 -8.69 3.85 14.15
CA SER A 32 -8.70 3.53 12.70
C SER A 32 -8.91 4.83 11.93
N LYS A 33 -8.23 5.00 10.80
CA LYS A 33 -8.29 6.21 9.97
C LYS A 33 -8.54 5.82 8.52
N SER A 34 -9.58 6.39 7.91
CA SER A 34 -9.73 6.46 6.45
C SER A 34 -9.17 7.79 5.96
N VAL A 35 -8.52 7.79 4.80
CA VAL A 35 -8.07 9.00 4.12
C VAL A 35 -8.91 9.15 2.87
N THR A 36 -9.78 10.15 2.85
CA THR A 36 -10.30 10.69 1.58
C THR A 36 -9.24 11.66 1.08
N ALA A 37 -8.59 11.35 -0.04
CA ALA A 37 -7.72 12.29 -0.73
C ALA A 37 -8.59 13.21 -1.59
N GLU A 38 -8.85 14.43 -1.11
CA GLU A 38 -9.47 15.49 -1.90
C GLU A 38 -8.41 16.54 -2.23
N ILE A 39 -8.23 16.81 -3.53
CA ILE A 39 -7.36 17.88 -4.02
C ILE A 39 -8.23 18.90 -4.77
N GLU A 40 -8.23 20.14 -4.30
CA GLU A 40 -8.89 21.27 -4.97
C GLU A 40 -7.81 22.17 -5.57
N PHE A 41 -7.60 22.07 -6.89
CA PHE A 41 -6.66 22.94 -7.61
C PHE A 41 -7.33 24.30 -7.88
N THR A 42 -6.72 25.39 -7.40
CA THR A 42 -7.31 26.73 -7.46
C THR A 42 -7.27 27.38 -8.83
N GLU A 43 -6.43 26.91 -9.78
CA GLU A 43 -6.50 27.28 -11.19
C GLU A 43 -5.95 26.13 -12.07
N LEU A 44 -6.79 25.46 -12.88
CA LEU A 44 -6.46 24.26 -13.72
C LEU A 44 -5.99 23.02 -12.91
N PRO A 45 -6.21 21.76 -13.33
CA PRO A 45 -7.15 21.12 -14.26
C PRO A 45 -8.27 20.32 -13.54
N SER A 46 -9.31 19.91 -14.28
CA SER A 46 -10.48 19.21 -13.73
C SER A 46 -10.33 17.69 -13.77
N GLY A 47 -10.42 17.05 -12.62
CA GLY A 47 -10.47 15.61 -12.46
C GLY A 47 -10.51 15.25 -10.99
N THR A 48 -10.90 14.03 -10.69
CA THR A 48 -10.96 13.47 -9.34
C THR A 48 -10.30 12.10 -9.35
N MET A 49 -9.61 11.78 -8.27
CA MET A 49 -9.17 10.42 -7.97
C MET A 49 -9.87 9.97 -6.70
N THR A 50 -10.43 8.75 -6.70
CA THR A 50 -10.78 8.04 -5.47
C THR A 50 -9.96 6.76 -5.38
N ALA A 51 -9.66 6.36 -4.15
CA ALA A 51 -8.98 5.11 -3.85
C ALA A 51 -9.70 4.49 -2.64
N ASP A 52 -10.47 3.44 -2.90
CA ASP A 52 -11.32 2.80 -1.92
C ASP A 52 -10.90 1.34 -1.73
N LEU A 53 -10.91 0.86 -0.49
CA LEU A 53 -10.45 -0.49 -0.15
C LEU A 53 -11.62 -1.46 -0.04
N TYR A 54 -11.49 -2.61 -0.70
CA TYR A 54 -12.51 -3.64 -0.74
C TYR A 54 -11.94 -5.03 -0.48
N ASN A 55 -12.75 -5.89 0.14
CA ASN A 55 -12.56 -7.33 0.09
C ASN A 55 -12.82 -7.83 -1.34
N HIS A 56 -12.30 -9.01 -1.69
CA HIS A 56 -12.52 -9.61 -3.01
C HIS A 56 -14.01 -9.83 -3.38
N ASP A 57 -14.89 -9.95 -2.39
CA ASP A 57 -16.35 -10.03 -2.59
C ASP A 57 -17.01 -8.67 -2.93
N GLY A 58 -16.25 -7.57 -2.92
CA GLY A 58 -16.70 -6.21 -3.20
C GLY A 58 -17.26 -5.45 -2.00
N THR A 59 -17.21 -6.02 -0.79
CA THR A 59 -17.55 -5.28 0.44
C THR A 59 -16.41 -4.37 0.87
N SER A 60 -16.72 -3.22 1.48
CA SER A 60 -15.70 -2.30 1.98
C SER A 60 -14.84 -2.98 3.06
N ALA A 61 -13.52 -2.80 2.96
CA ALA A 61 -12.56 -3.33 3.91
C ALA A 61 -11.89 -2.18 4.70
N PRO A 62 -11.64 -2.37 6.01
CA PRO A 62 -11.02 -1.33 6.84
C PRO A 62 -9.49 -1.31 6.75
N GLU A 63 -8.87 -2.42 6.34
CA GLU A 63 -7.41 -2.60 6.29
C GLU A 63 -7.00 -3.67 5.28
N ILE A 64 -5.74 -3.63 4.87
CA ILE A 64 -5.10 -4.67 4.04
C ILE A 64 -4.53 -5.74 4.98
N SER A 65 -4.81 -7.01 4.68
CA SER A 65 -4.45 -8.15 5.51
C SER A 65 -4.07 -9.38 4.68
N TRP A 66 -3.35 -10.31 5.31
CA TRP A 66 -2.93 -11.58 4.72
C TRP A 66 -3.27 -12.73 5.66
N THR A 67 -4.29 -13.51 5.33
CA THR A 67 -4.64 -14.74 6.03
C THR A 67 -3.85 -15.93 5.49
N GLY A 68 -3.82 -17.05 6.21
CA GLY A 68 -3.20 -18.30 5.72
C GLY A 68 -1.70 -18.22 5.41
N VAL A 69 -0.98 -17.28 6.05
CA VAL A 69 0.48 -17.14 5.96
C VAL A 69 1.15 -18.03 7.00
N THR A 70 2.19 -18.75 6.59
CA THR A 70 3.13 -19.42 7.51
C THR A 70 4.44 -18.64 7.52
N LEU A 71 4.74 -17.98 8.63
CA LEU A 71 5.95 -17.14 8.76
C LEU A 71 7.23 -17.96 8.51
N GLY A 72 8.16 -17.39 7.75
CA GLY A 72 9.41 -18.05 7.39
C GLY A 72 9.29 -19.12 6.30
N VAL A 73 8.07 -19.40 5.82
CA VAL A 73 7.80 -20.46 4.82
C VAL A 73 7.06 -19.92 3.61
N THR A 74 6.00 -19.14 3.82
CA THR A 74 5.27 -18.49 2.72
C THR A 74 6.22 -17.51 2.04
N GLU A 75 6.47 -17.72 0.75
CA GLU A 75 7.25 -16.80 -0.08
C GLU A 75 6.45 -15.53 -0.30
N TRP A 76 5.79 -15.39 -1.44
CA TRP A 76 4.94 -14.26 -1.74
C TRP A 76 3.47 -14.61 -1.58
N LYS A 77 2.68 -13.64 -1.12
CA LYS A 77 1.22 -13.76 -1.05
C LYS A 77 0.55 -12.42 -1.32
N ALA A 78 -0.44 -12.41 -2.22
CA ALA A 78 -1.36 -11.29 -2.39
C ALA A 78 -2.28 -11.12 -1.18
N ALA A 79 -2.65 -9.88 -0.87
CA ALA A 79 -3.56 -9.57 0.21
C ALA A 79 -4.98 -10.08 -0.07
N ASP A 80 -5.77 -10.19 1.00
CA ASP A 80 -7.18 -10.60 0.94
C ASP A 80 -8.10 -9.45 0.47
N GLN A 81 -7.53 -8.30 0.13
CA GLN A 81 -8.19 -7.08 -0.32
C GLN A 81 -7.58 -6.55 -1.63
N TYR A 82 -8.29 -5.63 -2.26
CA TYR A 82 -7.81 -4.82 -3.38
C TYR A 82 -8.21 -3.35 -3.19
N ILE A 83 -7.47 -2.44 -3.81
CA ILE A 83 -7.77 -1.01 -3.88
C ILE A 83 -8.44 -0.74 -5.24
N GLU A 84 -9.66 -0.21 -5.22
CA GLU A 84 -10.31 0.31 -6.43
C GLU A 84 -9.89 1.76 -6.63
N VAL A 85 -9.24 2.04 -7.74
CA VAL A 85 -8.82 3.38 -8.13
C VAL A 85 -9.72 3.87 -9.25
N THR A 86 -10.49 4.93 -8.98
CA THR A 86 -11.28 5.62 -10.00
C THR A 86 -10.61 6.95 -10.31
N ASN A 87 -10.34 7.20 -11.58
CA ASN A 87 -9.82 8.47 -12.07
C ASN A 87 -10.73 9.06 -13.17
N THR A 88 -10.89 10.38 -13.14
CA THR A 88 -11.58 11.16 -14.20
C THR A 88 -10.68 12.20 -14.87
N TYR A 89 -9.42 12.26 -14.46
CA TYR A 89 -8.44 13.21 -14.97
C TYR A 89 -8.07 12.91 -16.42
N ASN A 90 -8.03 13.95 -17.26
CA ASN A 90 -7.98 13.79 -18.73
C ASN A 90 -6.95 14.68 -19.43
N LYS A 91 -6.01 15.28 -18.67
CA LYS A 91 -4.91 16.06 -19.26
C LYS A 91 -3.72 15.16 -19.59
N THR A 92 -2.64 15.71 -20.14
CA THR A 92 -1.42 14.98 -20.52
C THR A 92 -0.27 15.31 -19.58
N GLY A 93 0.35 14.34 -18.91
CA GLY A 93 1.39 14.58 -17.91
C GLY A 93 0.88 14.39 -16.49
N TRP A 94 -0.16 13.57 -16.27
CA TRP A 94 -0.57 13.15 -14.94
C TRP A 94 -0.20 11.69 -14.71
N GLY A 95 -0.10 11.32 -13.45
CA GLY A 95 -0.13 9.92 -13.08
C GLY A 95 -0.73 9.72 -11.71
N ILE A 96 -0.98 8.46 -11.40
CA ILE A 96 -1.32 7.96 -10.08
C ILE A 96 -0.15 7.07 -9.70
N GLN A 97 0.37 7.31 -8.50
CA GLN A 97 1.45 6.51 -7.96
C GLN A 97 1.07 5.91 -6.61
N ILE A 98 1.66 4.75 -6.32
CA ILE A 98 1.53 4.01 -5.07
C ILE A 98 2.92 3.78 -4.47
N TYR A 99 3.06 4.04 -3.18
CA TYR A 99 4.31 3.85 -2.46
C TYR A 99 4.08 3.77 -0.96
N THR A 100 5.07 3.27 -0.22
CA THR A 100 5.09 3.30 1.24
C THR A 100 5.85 4.51 1.78
N ASP A 101 5.59 4.86 3.04
CA ASP A 101 6.34 5.89 3.76
C ASP A 101 6.58 5.37 5.18
N ASN A 102 7.44 4.34 5.25
CA ASN A 102 7.68 3.53 6.44
C ASN A 102 9.09 3.70 6.99
N LEU A 103 10.06 4.02 6.13
CA LEU A 103 11.44 4.13 6.57
C LEU A 103 11.66 5.42 7.37
N PRO A 104 12.31 5.32 8.54
CA PRO A 104 12.85 6.50 9.18
C PRO A 104 13.91 7.15 8.27
N SER A 105 13.86 8.48 8.18
CA SER A 105 14.85 9.27 7.45
C SER A 105 16.29 8.82 7.77
N GLY A 106 17.07 8.50 6.74
CA GLY A 106 18.49 8.10 6.87
C GLY A 106 18.75 6.60 7.00
N THR A 107 17.75 5.74 6.86
CA THR A 107 17.96 4.29 6.71
C THR A 107 18.31 3.95 5.26
N THR A 108 19.50 3.37 5.05
CA THR A 108 20.02 3.06 3.71
C THR A 108 20.11 1.56 3.42
N GLU A 109 19.72 0.71 4.37
CA GLU A 109 19.98 -0.74 4.29
C GLU A 109 18.78 -1.57 3.80
N TYR A 110 17.56 -1.02 3.78
CA TYR A 110 16.35 -1.83 3.63
C TYR A 110 15.43 -1.23 2.56
N ASN A 111 15.57 -1.68 1.32
CA ASN A 111 14.59 -1.46 0.27
C ASN A 111 14.28 -2.79 -0.44
N PRO A 112 13.01 -3.09 -0.74
CA PRO A 112 11.78 -2.33 -0.47
C PRO A 112 11.30 -2.40 0.99
N ALA A 113 10.95 -1.25 1.56
CA ALA A 113 10.47 -1.15 2.93
C ALA A 113 8.94 -1.27 3.05
N GLY A 114 8.45 -2.48 2.79
CA GLY A 114 7.04 -2.77 2.70
C GLY A 114 6.29 -2.82 4.05
N LEU A 115 6.54 -3.87 4.84
CA LEU A 115 6.00 -4.03 6.19
C LEU A 115 7.14 -4.03 7.19
N ILE A 116 7.04 -3.27 8.27
CA ILE A 116 8.08 -3.17 9.32
C ILE A 116 7.58 -3.84 10.60
N ALA A 117 8.43 -4.63 11.25
CA ALA A 117 8.10 -5.21 12.54
C ALA A 117 7.93 -4.12 13.61
N THR A 118 6.90 -4.23 14.42
CA THR A 118 6.56 -3.20 15.44
C THR A 118 7.56 -3.11 16.58
N ASP A 119 8.39 -4.13 16.76
CA ASP A 119 9.39 -4.27 17.82
C ASP A 119 10.84 -4.17 17.31
N ASP A 120 11.05 -4.15 15.98
CA ASP A 120 12.37 -4.10 15.35
C ASP A 120 12.28 -3.46 13.96
N GLU A 121 12.67 -2.19 13.85
CA GLU A 121 12.60 -1.40 12.61
C GLU A 121 13.51 -1.94 11.50
N LYS A 122 14.44 -2.87 11.82
CA LYS A 122 15.30 -3.54 10.83
C LYS A 122 14.66 -4.79 10.23
N SER A 123 13.62 -5.31 10.87
CA SER A 123 12.90 -6.49 10.39
C SER A 123 11.81 -6.06 9.42
N VAL A 124 12.14 -6.10 8.14
CA VAL A 124 11.31 -5.59 7.05
C VAL A 124 10.87 -6.73 6.13
N LEU A 125 9.63 -6.68 5.68
CA LEU A 125 9.08 -7.55 4.64
C LEU A 125 8.85 -6.74 3.36
N PRO A 126 9.40 -7.16 2.21
CA PRO A 126 9.10 -6.58 0.92
C PRO A 126 7.60 -6.55 0.61
N LEU A 127 7.16 -5.47 -0.03
CA LEU A 127 5.84 -5.37 -0.66
C LEU A 127 5.99 -5.30 -2.18
N THR A 128 4.90 -5.64 -2.86
CA THR A 128 4.73 -5.48 -4.30
C THR A 128 3.31 -4.99 -4.58
N TRP A 129 3.08 -4.40 -5.74
CA TRP A 129 1.76 -4.07 -6.24
C TRP A 129 1.58 -4.57 -7.67
N ARG A 130 0.31 -4.72 -8.06
CA ARG A 130 -0.08 -4.97 -9.44
C ARG A 130 -1.41 -4.27 -9.71
N ILE A 131 -1.56 -3.67 -10.88
CA ILE A 131 -2.80 -3.04 -11.31
C ILE A 131 -3.44 -3.84 -12.45
N MET A 132 -4.76 -3.95 -12.44
CA MET A 132 -5.54 -4.65 -13.48
C MET A 132 -6.77 -3.85 -13.88
N GLY A 133 -7.14 -3.95 -15.16
CA GLY A 133 -8.35 -3.31 -15.70
C GLY A 133 -9.65 -4.02 -15.30
N GLU A 134 -9.56 -5.29 -14.93
CA GLU A 134 -10.70 -6.10 -14.49
C GLU A 134 -10.48 -6.60 -13.06
N LYS A 135 -11.59 -6.77 -12.34
CA LYS A 135 -11.55 -7.30 -10.98
C LYS A 135 -11.27 -8.79 -11.02
N VAL A 136 -10.16 -9.19 -10.43
CA VAL A 136 -9.80 -10.59 -10.16
C VAL A 136 -10.38 -11.03 -8.83
N ILE A 137 -10.92 -12.26 -8.82
CA ILE A 137 -11.53 -12.89 -7.66
C ILE A 137 -10.48 -13.56 -6.76
N SER A 138 -10.77 -13.64 -5.46
CA SER A 138 -9.90 -14.33 -4.49
C SER A 138 -9.65 -15.79 -4.90
N GLY A 139 -8.41 -16.24 -4.72
CA GLY A 139 -7.99 -17.60 -5.06
C GLY A 139 -7.78 -17.84 -6.56
N SER A 140 -7.87 -16.80 -7.39
CA SER A 140 -7.41 -16.86 -8.77
C SER A 140 -5.88 -16.99 -8.81
N ASP A 141 -5.41 -17.85 -9.69
CA ASP A 141 -3.98 -18.05 -9.98
C ASP A 141 -3.32 -16.80 -10.56
N GLU A 142 -4.12 -15.85 -11.06
CA GLU A 142 -3.64 -14.55 -11.49
C GLU A 142 -3.05 -13.73 -10.34
N LEU A 143 -3.45 -13.98 -9.10
CA LEU A 143 -2.89 -13.31 -7.92
C LEU A 143 -1.75 -14.08 -7.25
N ASP A 144 -1.39 -15.26 -7.77
CA ASP A 144 -0.19 -15.95 -7.32
C ASP A 144 1.03 -15.11 -7.71
N ILE A 145 2.03 -15.06 -6.85
CA ILE A 145 3.22 -14.23 -7.04
C ILE A 145 4.44 -15.15 -7.00
N GLN A 146 5.30 -15.01 -8.00
CA GLN A 146 6.56 -15.73 -8.09
C GLN A 146 7.68 -14.74 -8.36
N GLU A 147 8.76 -14.88 -7.62
CA GLU A 147 10.01 -14.18 -7.90
C GLU A 147 10.88 -15.03 -8.82
N VAL A 148 11.34 -14.45 -9.94
CA VAL A 148 12.17 -15.12 -10.93
C VAL A 148 13.42 -14.29 -11.23
N PRO A 149 14.59 -14.93 -11.42
CA PRO A 149 15.78 -14.22 -11.88
C PRO A 149 15.58 -13.62 -13.27
N ASP A 150 16.15 -12.44 -13.51
CA ASP A 150 16.28 -11.83 -14.83
C ASP A 150 17.15 -12.73 -15.73
N PRO A 151 16.74 -12.99 -16.99
CA PRO A 151 17.46 -13.89 -17.89
C PRO A 151 18.82 -13.34 -18.37
N VAL A 152 19.04 -12.03 -18.27
CA VAL A 152 20.26 -11.30 -18.66
C VAL A 152 21.16 -11.04 -17.46
N ASP A 153 20.57 -10.68 -16.32
CA ASP A 153 21.30 -10.34 -15.09
C ASP A 153 20.74 -11.12 -13.89
N PRO A 154 21.25 -12.33 -13.58
CA PRO A 154 20.67 -13.20 -12.56
C PRO A 154 20.59 -12.62 -11.14
N ASP A 155 21.31 -11.54 -10.85
CA ASP A 155 21.25 -10.83 -9.57
C ASP A 155 20.03 -9.89 -9.49
N LYS A 156 19.41 -9.58 -10.64
CA LYS A 156 18.12 -8.88 -10.73
C LYS A 156 16.98 -9.87 -10.75
N HIS A 157 15.92 -9.53 -10.04
CA HIS A 157 14.76 -10.40 -9.86
C HIS A 157 13.50 -9.64 -10.25
N HIS A 158 12.64 -10.30 -11.01
CA HIS A 158 11.30 -9.81 -11.37
C HIS A 158 10.23 -10.57 -10.60
N LEU A 159 9.07 -9.96 -10.42
CA LEU A 159 7.91 -10.63 -9.84
C LEU A 159 6.85 -10.87 -10.93
N GLN A 160 6.36 -12.09 -11.06
CA GLN A 160 5.41 -12.48 -12.09
C GLN A 160 4.28 -13.36 -11.55
N PRO A 161 3.19 -13.56 -12.29
CA PRO A 161 2.15 -14.51 -11.91
C PRO A 161 2.66 -15.95 -11.97
N ALA A 162 2.51 -16.73 -10.89
CA ALA A 162 3.15 -18.04 -10.77
C ALA A 162 2.71 -19.08 -11.82
N LYS A 163 1.44 -19.04 -12.25
CA LYS A 163 0.90 -20.01 -13.21
C LYS A 163 0.97 -19.56 -14.67
N ASP A 164 1.44 -18.35 -14.91
CA ASP A 164 1.57 -17.73 -16.22
C ASP A 164 3.00 -17.22 -16.46
N ALA A 165 4.01 -18.01 -16.03
CA ALA A 165 5.44 -17.69 -16.12
C ALA A 165 5.98 -17.35 -17.54
N GLY A 166 5.15 -17.45 -18.59
CA GLY A 166 5.47 -17.02 -19.96
C GLY A 166 4.74 -15.75 -20.42
N LYS A 167 3.80 -15.21 -19.62
CA LYS A 167 3.13 -13.93 -19.88
C LYS A 167 3.83 -12.84 -19.07
N VAL A 168 4.90 -12.29 -19.66
CA VAL A 168 5.67 -11.16 -19.11
C VAL A 168 4.82 -9.88 -19.00
N TYR A 169 3.65 -9.85 -19.64
CA TYR A 169 2.81 -8.67 -19.85
C TYR A 169 2.02 -8.15 -18.65
N TYR A 170 2.12 -8.74 -17.46
CA TYR A 170 1.45 -8.23 -16.24
C TYR A 170 2.22 -8.63 -14.97
N PRO A 171 3.48 -8.20 -14.80
CA PRO A 171 4.25 -8.54 -13.63
C PRO A 171 3.68 -7.84 -12.39
N TRP A 172 4.09 -8.38 -11.27
CA TRP A 172 4.03 -7.70 -10.00
C TRP A 172 5.22 -6.73 -9.95
N LEU A 173 5.00 -5.49 -9.51
CA LEU A 173 6.04 -4.47 -9.44
C LEU A 173 6.46 -4.28 -7.99
N TRP A 174 7.76 -4.20 -7.75
CA TRP A 174 8.28 -3.95 -6.41
C TRP A 174 7.70 -2.65 -5.84
N MET A 175 7.23 -2.67 -4.59
CA MET A 175 6.73 -1.48 -3.93
C MET A 175 7.88 -0.67 -3.38
N LYS A 176 8.00 0.60 -3.77
CA LYS A 176 9.05 1.49 -3.27
C LYS A 176 8.60 2.29 -2.06
N ASP A 177 9.56 2.68 -1.23
CA ASP A 177 9.35 3.61 -0.12
C ASP A 177 9.70 5.04 -0.51
N ALA A 178 8.98 6.05 -0.02
CA ALA A 178 9.22 7.45 -0.30
C ALA A 178 10.63 7.91 0.11
N SER A 179 11.23 7.25 1.12
CA SER A 179 12.58 7.58 1.58
C SER A 179 13.67 6.71 0.94
N THR A 180 13.36 5.92 -0.08
CA THR A 180 14.33 5.03 -0.76
C THR A 180 15.51 5.85 -1.30
N PRO A 181 16.74 5.62 -0.81
CA PRO A 181 17.92 6.20 -1.41
C PRO A 181 18.33 5.39 -2.66
N GLU A 182 19.23 5.96 -3.45
CA GLU A 182 19.95 5.17 -4.46
C GLU A 182 20.89 4.18 -3.74
N ILE A 183 20.77 2.90 -4.06
CA ILE A 183 21.57 1.80 -3.53
C ILE A 183 22.09 0.99 -4.74
N PRO A 184 23.19 1.43 -5.38
CA PRO A 184 23.70 0.83 -6.62
C PRO A 184 24.02 -0.66 -6.49
N GLU A 185 24.51 -1.10 -5.34
CA GLU A 185 24.83 -2.50 -5.05
C GLU A 185 23.60 -3.43 -5.00
N LEU A 186 22.40 -2.87 -4.86
CA LEU A 186 21.13 -3.59 -4.89
C LEU A 186 20.31 -3.25 -6.15
N TYR A 187 20.92 -2.63 -7.16
CA TYR A 187 20.24 -2.18 -8.37
C TYR A 187 19.00 -1.31 -8.09
N THR A 188 19.04 -0.55 -7.00
CA THR A 188 17.91 0.27 -6.55
C THR A 188 18.21 1.74 -6.81
N GLU A 189 17.37 2.40 -7.58
CA GLU A 189 17.45 3.85 -7.78
C GLU A 189 16.77 4.59 -6.61
N ALA A 190 17.09 5.88 -6.40
CA ALA A 190 16.37 6.68 -5.40
C ALA A 190 14.89 6.86 -5.77
N PHE A 191 14.01 7.06 -4.78
CA PHE A 191 12.61 7.36 -5.04
C PHE A 191 12.46 8.62 -5.90
N VAL A 192 11.71 8.51 -7.01
CA VAL A 192 11.37 9.64 -7.89
C VAL A 192 9.89 9.56 -8.25
N ASN A 193 9.18 10.69 -8.11
CA ASN A 193 7.79 10.77 -8.56
C ASN A 193 7.66 10.41 -10.03
N GLY A 194 6.67 9.59 -10.37
CA GLY A 194 6.45 9.16 -11.74
C GLY A 194 7.40 8.06 -12.25
N GLU A 195 8.22 7.47 -11.38
CA GLU A 195 9.06 6.33 -11.78
C GLU A 195 8.26 5.03 -11.91
N ASP A 196 8.94 4.02 -12.46
CA ASP A 196 8.38 2.72 -12.81
C ASP A 196 7.72 2.00 -11.62
N TYR A 197 8.45 1.84 -10.52
CA TYR A 197 8.03 1.07 -9.34
C TYR A 197 7.00 1.76 -8.46
N VAL A 198 6.59 2.99 -8.81
CA VAL A 198 5.57 3.73 -8.06
C VAL A 198 4.39 4.09 -8.93
N THR A 199 4.57 4.34 -10.24
CA THR A 199 3.48 4.78 -11.11
C THR A 199 2.59 3.61 -11.50
N VAL A 200 1.33 3.65 -11.11
CA VAL A 200 0.34 2.61 -11.43
C VAL A 200 -0.47 2.95 -12.67
N TRP A 201 -0.72 4.23 -12.93
CA TRP A 201 -1.60 4.69 -14.02
C TRP A 201 -1.23 6.11 -14.44
N ASN A 202 -1.07 6.39 -15.73
CA ASN A 202 -0.87 7.76 -16.25
C ASN A 202 -1.77 8.03 -17.48
N GLU A 203 -1.56 9.15 -18.19
CA GLU A 203 -2.35 9.45 -19.39
C GLU A 203 -2.31 8.39 -20.49
N THR A 204 -1.30 7.51 -20.49
CA THR A 204 -1.14 6.44 -21.48
C THR A 204 -1.86 5.14 -21.09
N GLY A 205 -2.26 5.02 -19.81
CA GLY A 205 -3.00 3.88 -19.29
C GLY A 205 -2.37 3.29 -18.02
N VAL A 206 -2.73 2.05 -17.68
CA VAL A 206 -2.21 1.38 -16.47
C VAL A 206 -0.87 0.71 -16.77
N HIS A 207 -0.02 0.68 -15.75
CA HIS A 207 1.31 0.09 -15.82
C HIS A 207 1.22 -1.44 -15.81
N HIS A 208 1.77 -2.10 -16.83
CA HIS A 208 1.60 -3.54 -17.03
C HIS A 208 2.90 -4.31 -17.31
N ALA A 209 4.06 -3.66 -17.38
CA ALA A 209 5.36 -4.33 -17.39
C ALA A 209 6.40 -3.41 -16.76
N GLU A 210 7.60 -3.89 -16.46
CA GLU A 210 8.70 -3.01 -16.04
C GLU A 210 9.18 -2.20 -17.25
N GLY A 211 9.17 -0.88 -17.12
CA GLY A 211 9.70 0.04 -18.12
C GLY A 211 8.84 1.28 -18.30
N PRO A 212 9.46 2.44 -18.58
CA PRO A 212 8.76 3.73 -18.65
C PRO A 212 7.75 3.85 -19.79
N LEU A 213 7.66 2.85 -20.68
CA LEU A 213 6.77 2.82 -21.83
C LEU A 213 5.71 1.71 -21.73
N ASP A 214 5.73 0.91 -20.67
CA ASP A 214 4.94 -0.31 -20.56
C ASP A 214 3.56 -0.05 -19.94
N TYR A 215 2.82 0.85 -20.60
CA TYR A 215 1.48 1.26 -20.21
C TYR A 215 0.45 0.86 -21.28
N TYR A 216 -0.72 0.44 -20.84
CA TYR A 216 -1.82 0.09 -21.75
C TYR A 216 -3.11 0.77 -21.36
N ALA A 217 -3.82 1.27 -22.37
CA ALA A 217 -5.11 1.93 -22.20
C ALA A 217 -6.08 1.02 -21.43
N SER A 218 -6.46 1.44 -20.23
CA SER A 218 -7.45 0.75 -19.41
C SER A 218 -8.50 1.75 -18.95
N PRO A 219 -9.80 1.47 -19.13
CA PRO A 219 -10.84 2.33 -18.62
C PRO A 219 -10.89 2.29 -17.09
N SER A 220 -11.32 3.41 -16.49
CA SER A 220 -11.65 3.52 -15.05
C SER A 220 -12.90 2.69 -14.70
N PRO A 221 -12.98 2.04 -13.53
CA PRO A 221 -11.96 1.95 -12.47
C PRO A 221 -10.88 0.90 -12.77
N ASN A 222 -9.78 0.96 -12.03
CA ASN A 222 -8.74 -0.07 -12.06
C ASN A 222 -8.47 -0.62 -10.65
N TYR A 223 -8.00 -1.87 -10.60
CA TYR A 223 -7.91 -2.64 -9.37
C TYR A 223 -6.46 -2.89 -9.03
N VAL A 224 -5.99 -2.32 -7.92
CA VAL A 224 -4.63 -2.49 -7.42
C VAL A 224 -4.60 -3.55 -6.33
N TYR A 225 -3.74 -4.55 -6.50
CA TYR A 225 -3.51 -5.65 -5.58
C TYR A 225 -2.15 -5.47 -4.92
N ILE A 226 -2.05 -5.78 -3.63
CA ILE A 226 -0.81 -5.66 -2.86
C ILE A 226 -0.34 -7.06 -2.48
N GLY A 227 0.94 -7.35 -2.69
CA GLY A 227 1.59 -8.60 -2.27
C GLY A 227 2.67 -8.35 -1.24
N ALA A 228 2.95 -9.35 -0.40
CA ALA A 228 4.01 -9.30 0.61
C ALA A 228 4.83 -10.59 0.61
N ARG A 229 6.12 -10.49 0.94
CA ARG A 229 7.02 -11.63 1.10
C ARG A 229 7.20 -12.01 2.57
N PHE A 230 6.94 -13.27 2.94
CA PHE A 230 6.94 -13.72 4.34
C PHE A 230 8.08 -14.69 4.71
N THR A 231 9.01 -14.96 3.80
CA THR A 231 10.16 -15.87 4.05
C THR A 231 11.13 -15.38 5.12
N THR A 232 11.21 -14.07 5.33
CA THR A 232 12.06 -13.45 6.36
C THR A 232 11.28 -13.09 7.63
N ALA A 233 9.96 -13.37 7.65
CA ALA A 233 9.12 -13.04 8.79
C ALA A 233 9.37 -14.00 9.96
N THR A 234 9.44 -13.47 11.17
CA THR A 234 9.70 -14.25 12.39
C THR A 234 8.61 -14.06 13.45
N THR A 235 8.44 -15.08 14.30
CA THR A 235 7.54 -15.04 15.45
C THR A 235 8.31 -14.63 16.71
N PRO A 236 7.73 -13.86 17.66
CA PRO A 236 6.31 -13.44 17.79
C PRO A 236 6.01 -12.03 17.25
N ARG A 237 6.61 -11.62 16.13
CA ARG A 237 6.53 -10.23 15.66
C ARG A 237 5.23 -9.92 14.93
N ILE A 238 4.83 -8.66 15.00
CA ILE A 238 3.74 -8.08 14.21
C ILE A 238 4.40 -7.15 13.18
N TYR A 239 4.02 -7.27 11.92
CA TYR A 239 4.53 -6.45 10.81
C TYR A 239 3.43 -5.53 10.31
N ARG A 240 3.75 -4.26 10.03
CA ARG A 240 2.79 -3.28 9.51
C ARG A 240 3.47 -2.22 8.65
N THR A 241 2.70 -1.64 7.73
CA THR A 241 3.02 -0.38 7.05
C THR A 241 2.49 0.77 7.92
N SER A 242 3.28 1.83 8.17
CA SER A 242 2.79 3.05 8.82
C SER A 242 1.89 3.87 7.90
N LYS A 243 2.22 3.91 6.61
CA LYS A 243 1.46 4.61 5.58
C LYS A 243 1.67 3.99 4.20
N LEU A 244 0.56 3.69 3.52
CA LEU A 244 0.50 3.41 2.08
C LEU A 244 -0.14 4.63 1.42
N THR A 245 0.54 5.24 0.46
CA THR A 245 0.06 6.41 -0.26
C THR A 245 -0.41 6.00 -1.64
N VAL A 246 -1.61 6.43 -2.02
CA VAL A 246 -2.08 6.43 -3.42
C VAL A 246 -2.37 7.89 -3.75
N GLU A 247 -1.65 8.46 -4.73
CA GLU A 247 -1.78 9.88 -5.03
C GLU A 247 -1.74 10.17 -6.53
N LEU A 248 -2.56 11.16 -6.92
CA LEU A 248 -2.54 11.78 -8.24
C LEU A 248 -1.45 12.85 -8.26
N PHE A 249 -0.56 12.79 -9.25
CA PHE A 249 0.47 13.78 -9.52
C PHE A 249 0.33 14.36 -10.95
N TRP A 250 1.00 15.48 -11.19
CA TRP A 250 1.04 16.17 -12.49
C TRP A 250 2.41 16.83 -12.69
N GLN A 251 2.89 16.89 -13.95
CA GLN A 251 4.13 17.55 -14.36
C GLN A 251 3.91 18.90 -15.06
#